data_AF-A0A948B180-F1
#
_entry.id   AF-A0A948B180-F1
#
_cell.length_a   1.000
_cell.length_b   1.000
_cell.length_c   1.000
_cell.angle_alpha   90.00
_cell.angle_beta   90.00
_cell.angle_gamma   90.00
#
_symmetry.space_group_name_H-M   'P 1'
#
loop_
_entity.id
_entity.type
_entity.pdbx_description
1 polymer ?
#
loop_
_entity_poly.entity_id
_entity_poly.type
_entity_poly.pdbx_seq_one_letter_code
_entity_poly.pdbx_strand_id
1 'polypeptide(L)' 'MPKTVTLRLSEDTYGLFRRFAEGDNRPLSNFIETATKRYIEENEFVDEFEMAEIRTNESLNLSIKKGHRDAKLKKGKFVE' A
#
# COMPACT_ATOMS: atom_id res chain seq x y z
N MET A 1 -4.87 -14.42 18.30
CA MET A 1 -4.06 -15.65 18.21
C MET A 1 -2.94 -15.41 17.21
N PRO A 2 -1.66 -15.67 17.53
CA PRO A 2 -0.59 -15.57 16.55
C PRO A 2 -0.79 -16.62 15.45
N LYS A 3 -0.45 -16.26 14.21
CA LYS A 3 -0.43 -17.16 13.05
C LYS A 3 1.00 -17.28 12.57
N THR A 4 1.39 -18.47 12.12
CA THR A 4 2.73 -18.75 11.62
C THR A 4 2.73 -18.70 10.10
N VAL A 5 3.72 -18.03 9.53
CA VAL A 5 3.98 -18.02 8.09
C VAL A 5 5.22 -18.87 7.83
N THR A 6 5.11 -19.83 6.91
CA THR A 6 6.25 -20.66 6.47
C THR A 6 6.65 -20.22 5.07
N LEU A 7 7.91 -19.86 4.89
CA LEU A 7 8.45 -19.41 3.61
C LEU A 7 9.58 -20.33 3.16
N ARG A 8 9.53 -20.82 1.92
CA ARG A 8 10.64 -21.55 1.29
C ARG A 8 11.49 -20.54 0.52
N LEU A 9 12.78 -20.50 0.83
CA LEU A 9 13.76 -19.63 0.19
C LEU A 9 14.88 -20.47 -0.43
N SER A 10 15.51 -19.92 -1.46
CA SER A 10 16.83 -20.40 -1.89
C SER A 10 17.88 -20.00 -0.84
N GLU A 11 19.02 -20.71 -0.80
CA GLU A 11 20.13 -20.37 0.09
C GLU A 11 20.62 -18.94 -0.13
N ASP A 12 20.73 -18.50 -1.38
CA ASP A 12 21.18 -17.15 -1.73
C ASP A 12 20.23 -16.08 -1.19
N THR A 13 18.91 -16.28 -1.37
CA THR A 13 17.90 -15.35 -0.86
C THR A 13 17.87 -15.34 0.67
N TYR A 14 17.97 -16.51 1.31
CA TYR A 14 18.03 -16.60 2.77
C TYR A 14 19.26 -15.89 3.33
N GLY A 15 20.43 -16.14 2.73
CA GLY A 15 21.69 -15.51 3.12
C GLY A 15 21.66 -14.00 2.97
N LEU A 16 21.06 -13.50 1.89
CA LEU A 16 20.83 -12.07 1.68
C LEU A 16 19.97 -11.48 2.81
N PHE A 17 18.78 -12.03 3.06
CA PHE A 17 17.87 -11.50 4.08
C PHE A 17 18.50 -11.54 5.47
N ARG A 18 19.23 -12.61 5.79
CA ARG A 18 19.93 -12.76 7.06
C ARG A 18 20.99 -11.67 7.27
N ARG A 19 21.82 -11.40 6.26
CA ARG A 19 22.87 -10.37 6.34
C ARG A 19 22.28 -8.98 6.58
N PHE A 20 21.19 -8.63 5.91
CA PHE A 20 20.51 -7.34 6.12
C PHE A 20 19.83 -7.26 7.49
N ALA A 21 19.16 -8.33 7.91
CA ALA A 21 18.56 -8.40 9.24
C ALA A 21 19.60 -8.23 10.37
N GLU A 22 20.77 -8.88 10.23
CA GLU A 22 21.91 -8.73 11.14
C GLU A 22 22.48 -7.31 11.12
N GLY A 23 22.64 -6.71 9.94
CA GLY A 23 23.08 -5.31 9.80
C GLY A 23 22.16 -4.31 10.49
N ASP A 24 20.85 -4.58 10.49
CA ASP A 24 19.84 -3.77 11.17
C ASP A 24 19.62 -4.16 12.64
N ASN A 25 20.42 -5.09 13.17
CA ASN A 25 20.34 -5.62 14.54
C ASN A 25 18.93 -6.10 14.94
N ARG A 26 18.24 -6.82 14.04
CA ARG A 26 16.88 -7.33 14.26
C ARG A 26 16.71 -8.78 13.81
N PRO A 27 15.79 -9.55 14.42
CA PRO A 27 15.48 -10.91 13.97
C PRO A 27 14.99 -10.95 12.51
N LEU A 28 15.33 -12.03 11.79
CA LEU A 28 14.91 -12.23 10.40
C LEU A 28 13.39 -12.15 10.21
N SER A 29 12.61 -12.70 11.15
CA SER A 29 11.14 -12.62 11.10
C SER A 29 10.64 -11.17 11.16
N ASN A 30 11.21 -10.37 12.06
CA ASN A 30 10.87 -8.95 12.19
C ASN A 30 11.31 -8.14 10.97
N PHE A 31 12.48 -8.44 10.39
CA PHE A 31 12.94 -7.82 9.15
C PHE A 31 11.94 -8.06 8.01
N ILE A 32 11.56 -9.33 7.78
CA ILE A 32 10.60 -9.71 6.73
C ILE A 32 9.23 -9.07 6.98
N GLU A 33 8.73 -9.11 8.22
CA GLU A 33 7.44 -8.52 8.57
C GLU A 33 7.43 -7.01 8.30
N THR A 34 8.48 -6.31 8.72
CA THR A 34 8.59 -4.86 8.56
C THR A 34 8.69 -4.47 7.10
N ALA A 35 9.53 -5.17 6.32
CA ALA A 35 9.66 -4.92 4.89
C ALA A 35 8.35 -5.16 4.15
N THR A 36 7.63 -6.24 4.50
CA THR A 36 6.32 -6.55 3.89
C THR A 36 5.27 -5.49 4.22
N LYS A 37 5.21 -5.02 5.47
CA LYS A 37 4.29 -3.93 5.87
C LYS A 37 4.57 -2.65 5.09
N ARG A 38 5.84 -2.24 5.02
CA ARG A 38 6.24 -1.05 4.25
C ARG A 38 5.88 -1.16 2.78
N TYR A 39 6.16 -2.32 2.17
CA TYR A 39 5.79 -2.56 0.77
C TYR A 39 4.28 -2.42 0.56
N ILE A 40 3.45 -2.98 1.45
CA ILE A 40 1.99 -2.84 1.38
C ILE A 40 1.59 -1.38 1.56
N GLU A 41 2.14 -0.69 2.56
CA GLU A 41 1.86 0.73 2.82
C GLU A 41 2.18 1.60 1.61
N GLU A 42 3.33 1.38 0.96
CA GLU A 42 3.79 2.13 -0.21
C GLU A 42 3.01 1.79 -1.51
N ASN A 43 2.48 0.57 -1.65
CA ASN A 43 1.81 0.16 -2.90
C ASN A 43 0.28 0.26 -2.83
N GLU A 44 -0.33 0.09 -1.66
CA GLU A 44 -1.79 0.13 -1.49
C GLU A 44 -2.29 1.51 -1.06
N PHE A 45 -1.44 2.34 -0.45
CA PHE A 45 -1.83 3.65 0.03
C PHE A 45 -1.07 4.75 -0.67
N VAL A 46 -1.84 5.79 -1.00
CA VAL A 46 -1.32 7.06 -1.50
C VAL A 46 -0.49 7.70 -0.39
N ASP A 47 0.74 8.13 -0.69
CA ASP A 47 1.61 8.73 0.32
C ASP A 47 1.09 10.12 0.77
N GLU A 48 1.73 10.72 1.78
CA GLU A 48 1.27 12.01 2.33
C GLU A 48 1.37 13.16 1.31
N PHE A 49 2.38 13.15 0.44
CA PHE A 49 2.57 14.17 -0.59
C PHE A 49 1.55 14.02 -1.70
N GLU A 50 1.34 12.79 -2.17
CA GLU A 50 0.31 12.47 -3.14
C GLU A 50 -1.10 12.79 -2.60
N MET A 51 -1.37 12.50 -1.32
CA MET A 51 -2.62 12.90 -0.67
C MET A 51 -2.77 14.42 -0.54
N ALA A 52 -1.67 15.15 -0.30
CA ALA A 52 -1.68 16.61 -0.30
C ALA A 52 -2.01 17.18 -1.68
N GLU A 53 -1.46 16.59 -2.76
CA GLU A 53 -1.81 16.96 -4.14
C GLU A 53 -3.29 16.69 -4.43
N ILE A 54 -3.81 15.52 -4.07
CA ILE A 54 -5.24 15.20 -4.24
C ILE A 54 -6.12 16.21 -3.50
N ARG A 55 -5.77 16.58 -2.26
CA ARG A 55 -6.54 17.52 -1.43
C ARG A 55 -6.50 18.94 -1.98
N THR A 56 -5.38 19.36 -2.56
CA THR A 56 -5.20 20.72 -3.11
C THR A 56 -5.71 20.86 -4.54
N ASN A 57 -5.93 19.76 -5.26
CA ASN A 57 -6.47 19.78 -6.61
C ASN A 57 -7.97 20.14 -6.64
N GLU A 58 -8.27 21.42 -6.82
CA GLU A 58 -9.64 21.93 -6.81
C GLU A 58 -10.51 21.32 -7.92
N SER A 59 -9.97 21.21 -9.13
CA SER A 59 -10.68 20.67 -10.31
C SER A 59 -11.11 19.22 -10.09
N LEU A 60 -10.20 18.37 -9.59
CA LEU A 60 -10.48 16.98 -9.23
C LEU A 60 -11.54 16.87 -8.14
N ASN A 61 -11.41 17.66 -7.08
CA ASN A 61 -12.37 17.61 -5.96
C ASN A 61 -13.78 18.07 -6.38
N LEU A 62 -13.87 19.06 -7.28
CA LEU A 62 -15.14 19.50 -7.86
C LEU A 62 -15.76 18.41 -8.73
N SER A 63 -14.97 17.72 -9.55
CA SER A 63 -15.46 16.65 -10.43
C SER A 63 -15.96 15.44 -9.62
N ILE A 64 -15.23 15.02 -8.58
CA ILE A 64 -15.63 13.93 -7.67
C ILE A 64 -16.94 14.28 -6.94
N LYS A 65 -17.03 15.49 -6.36
CA LYS A 65 -18.26 15.94 -5.69
C LYS A 65 -19.46 15.99 -6.64
N LYS A 66 -19.24 16.41 -7.89
CA LYS A 66 -20.27 16.41 -8.93
C LYS A 66 -20.71 14.98 -9.25
N GLY A 67 -19.76 14.08 -9.52
CA GLY A 67 -20.05 12.66 -9.80
C GLY A 67 -20.83 11.98 -8.67
N HIS A 68 -20.48 12.25 -7.40
CA HIS A 68 -21.22 11.74 -6.25
C HIS A 68 -22.68 12.23 -6.20
N ARG A 69 -22.91 13.52 -6.48
CA ARG A 69 -24.27 14.07 -6.56
C ARG A 69 -25.04 13.45 -7.71
N ASP A 70 -24.43 13.33 -8.88
CA ASP A 70 -25.07 12.75 -10.06
C ASP A 70 -25.45 11.29 -9.82
N ALA A 71 -24.57 10.49 -9.21
CA ALA A 71 -24.85 9.12 -8.81
C ALA A 71 -26.02 9.02 -7.81
N LYS A 72 -26.04 9.88 -6.76
CA LYS A 72 -27.16 9.95 -5.81
C LYS A 72 -28.49 10.31 -6.47
N LEU A 73 -28.44 11.20 -7.44
CA LEU A 73 -29.61 11.61 -8.23
C LEU A 73 -29.97 10.62 -9.34
N LYS A 74 -29.26 9.48 -9.44
CA LYS A 74 -29.37 8.49 -10.52
C LYS A 74 -29.27 9.12 -11.91
N LYS A 75 -28.50 10.20 -12.03
CA LYS A 75 -28.19 10.87 -13.28
C LYS A 75 -27.03 10.15 -13.94
N GLY A 76 -27.37 9.19 -14.80
CA GLY A 76 -26.44 8.43 -15.61
C GLY A 76 -27.22 7.45 -16.48
N LYS A 77 -26.67 7.12 -17.64
CA LYS A 77 -27.18 6.03 -18.48
C LYS A 77 -26.05 5.04 -18.70
N PHE A 78 -26.37 3.75 -18.73
CA PHE A 78 -25.46 2.78 -19.30
C PHE A 78 -25.23 3.14 -20.75
N VAL A 79 -23.97 3.12 -21.18
CA VAL A 79 -23.61 3.28 -22.58
C VAL A 79 -23.26 1.88 -23.05
N GLU A 80 -24.00 1.38 -24.06
CA GLU A 80 -23.69 0.14 -24.77
C GLU A 80 -22.43 0.27 -25.64
#